data_AF-A0A2G5SEG6-F1
#
_entry.id   AF-A0A2G5SEG6-F1
#
_cell.length_a   1.000
_cell.length_b   1.000
_cell.length_c   1.000
_cell.angle_alpha   90.00
_cell.angle_beta   90.00
_cell.angle_gamma   90.00
#
_symmetry.space_group_name_H-M   'P 1'
#
loop_
_entity.id
_entity.type
_entity.pdbx_description
1 polymer ?
#
loop_
_entity_poly.entity_id
_entity_poly.type
_entity_poly.pdbx_seq_one_letter_code
_entity_poly.pdbx_strand_id
1 'polypeptide(L)'
;MAEWVDLPEKFKKDVVENLDLMSRFSMRNVSKSDREIVDSVDFYVPRVRYSVKTDGKKCLIMIYSGIEKFWRIEISENWKGNVVVKKTQDTYNLNEALTKEISGTSSILLSSSILKSLLIQESILIGTFELEHDNYDLIPQINVYDPISSVLGAKAGGWDNIFNAKKLLCNWMVHPKIIEFYRTLLFNSNTLEEIAHEGIALEPENMVPVKILENNTKYGNRLNIRRSDFWTAERPDENKHRMIPKFKDSDGYATCRLVSKMHFKLFDDQRFPIKRLNSKVLMKRITVPQNGVVARWNKSECGVWIHMMKMNNESKYHDFFKNETCGLRWLCEKCSDPFDYWYYRNLPRRVIDEAEWIDIAYRSCEKSPLPDEEDLNRNIKKLKDKFVLENESNPKPQKKGAESKSRGFGTSKNSNSFEGTLIGRLDGFSLKKGISPFLRARKSQFSGTSTEHSGKGAIEKVWKKNWNVGSVQFADFEITSRIYLLIEFACRNHQPSSPLGPSSKRQKLTEGEASTPFQPAQLYRKEKYNF
;
A
#
# COMPACT_ATOMS: atom_id res chain seq x y z
N MET A 1 35.87 -35.68 6.99
CA MET A 1 35.29 -34.36 6.65
C MET A 1 34.48 -33.93 7.85
N ALA A 2 34.55 -32.67 8.26
CA ALA A 2 33.66 -32.16 9.31
C ALA A 2 32.22 -32.18 8.76
N GLU A 3 31.29 -32.80 9.49
CA GLU A 3 29.88 -32.81 9.12
C GLU A 3 29.18 -31.54 9.65
N TRP A 4 27.96 -31.28 9.19
CA TRP A 4 27.19 -30.11 9.64
C TRP A 4 27.13 -30.02 11.17
N VAL A 5 26.93 -31.14 11.85
CA VAL A 5 26.84 -31.21 13.31
C VAL A 5 28.13 -30.72 13.98
N ASP A 6 29.29 -30.99 13.37
CA ASP A 6 30.63 -30.64 13.89
C ASP A 6 31.00 -29.16 13.68
N LEU A 7 30.23 -28.42 12.86
CA LEU A 7 30.53 -27.03 12.59
C LEU A 7 30.26 -26.14 13.82
N PRO A 8 31.15 -25.16 14.11
CA PRO A 8 30.91 -24.20 15.18
C PRO A 8 29.62 -23.41 14.97
N GLU A 9 28.90 -23.11 16.06
CA GLU A 9 27.63 -22.36 16.03
C GLU A 9 27.75 -21.04 15.23
N LYS A 10 28.86 -20.32 15.40
CA LYS A 10 29.13 -19.09 14.66
C LYS A 10 29.10 -19.31 13.13
N PHE A 11 29.77 -20.36 12.65
CA PHE A 11 29.78 -20.66 11.22
C PHE A 11 28.38 -21.05 10.72
N LYS A 12 27.61 -21.79 11.53
CA LYS A 12 26.23 -22.14 11.19
C LYS A 12 25.35 -20.89 11.10
N LYS A 13 25.51 -19.92 12.00
CA LYS A 13 24.83 -18.62 11.95
C LYS A 13 25.20 -17.84 10.68
N ASP A 14 26.49 -17.76 10.33
CA ASP A 14 26.96 -17.11 9.10
C ASP A 14 26.32 -17.75 7.84
N VAL A 15 26.14 -19.08 7.82
CA VAL A 15 25.42 -19.76 6.73
C VAL A 15 23.95 -19.36 6.71
N VAL A 16 23.27 -19.40 7.86
CA VAL A 16 21.84 -19.04 7.98
C VAL A 16 21.59 -17.59 7.55
N GLU A 17 22.49 -16.65 7.88
CA GLU A 17 22.40 -15.25 7.46
C GLU A 17 22.22 -15.10 5.95
N ASN A 18 22.81 -16.00 5.16
CA ASN A 18 22.78 -15.99 3.70
C ASN A 18 21.67 -16.85 3.07
N LEU A 19 20.89 -17.58 3.88
CA LEU A 19 19.78 -18.38 3.39
C LEU A 19 18.53 -17.53 3.12
N ASP A 20 17.83 -17.86 2.03
CA ASP A 20 16.49 -17.33 1.77
C ASP A 20 15.44 -17.88 2.77
N LEU A 21 14.26 -17.27 2.79
CA LEU A 21 13.18 -17.61 3.71
C LEU A 21 12.80 -19.10 3.66
N MET A 22 12.69 -19.69 2.47
CA MET A 22 12.27 -21.08 2.31
C MET A 22 13.38 -22.05 2.73
N SER A 23 14.64 -21.70 2.45
CA SER A 23 15.81 -22.45 2.91
C SER A 23 15.93 -22.43 4.43
N ARG A 24 15.74 -21.26 5.06
CA ARG A 24 15.66 -21.13 6.52
C ARG A 24 14.53 -21.94 7.11
N PHE A 25 13.32 -21.85 6.53
CA PHE A 25 12.17 -22.62 6.97
C PHE A 25 12.44 -24.13 6.89
N SER A 26 13.06 -24.60 5.82
CA SER A 26 13.41 -26.02 5.65
C SER A 26 14.42 -26.47 6.71
N MET A 27 15.50 -25.70 6.90
CA MET A 27 16.55 -25.98 7.89
C MET A 27 16.01 -25.99 9.33
N ARG A 28 15.13 -25.04 9.67
CA ARG A 28 14.47 -24.94 10.97
C ARG A 28 13.66 -26.20 11.34
N ASN A 29 13.23 -26.97 10.34
CA ASN A 29 12.44 -28.19 10.52
C ASN A 29 13.29 -29.48 10.52
N VAL A 30 14.63 -29.38 10.41
CA VAL A 30 15.53 -30.55 10.40
C VAL A 30 15.76 -31.09 11.81
N SER A 31 16.15 -30.24 12.75
CA SER A 31 16.46 -30.64 14.13
C SER A 31 16.17 -29.50 15.14
N LYS A 32 16.17 -29.82 16.43
CA LYS A 32 16.03 -28.81 17.50
C LYS A 32 17.21 -27.82 17.49
N SER A 33 18.43 -28.31 17.28
CA SER A 33 19.62 -27.46 17.23
C SER A 33 19.58 -26.51 16.03
N ASP A 34 19.18 -27.00 14.85
CA ASP A 34 19.05 -26.14 13.66
C ASP A 34 17.96 -25.09 13.83
N ARG A 35 16.84 -25.45 14.50
CA ARG A 35 15.80 -24.50 14.86
C ARG A 35 16.32 -23.37 15.74
N GLU A 36 17.05 -23.70 16.80
CA GLU A 36 17.64 -22.70 17.72
C GLU A 36 18.61 -21.77 16.98
N ILE A 37 19.40 -22.31 16.05
CA ILE A 37 20.31 -21.51 15.23
C ILE A 37 19.52 -20.58 14.30
N VAL A 38 18.54 -21.09 13.56
CA VAL A 38 17.72 -20.28 12.65
C VAL A 38 16.95 -19.20 13.40
N ASP A 39 16.35 -19.54 14.54
CA ASP A 39 15.57 -18.61 15.36
C ASP A 39 16.44 -17.55 16.06
N SER A 40 17.75 -17.77 16.14
CA SER A 40 18.71 -16.79 16.69
C SER A 40 19.25 -15.78 15.68
N VAL A 41 18.90 -15.91 14.40
CA VAL A 41 19.39 -15.05 13.31
C VAL A 41 18.22 -14.28 12.71
N ASP A 42 18.25 -12.95 12.85
CA ASP A 42 17.23 -12.08 12.29
C ASP A 42 17.08 -12.25 10.76
N PHE A 43 15.87 -12.10 10.27
CA PHE A 43 15.53 -12.15 8.86
C PHE A 43 14.53 -11.05 8.49
N TYR A 44 14.83 -10.31 7.43
CA TYR A 44 13.96 -9.25 6.95
C TYR A 44 13.17 -9.69 5.71
N VAL A 45 11.85 -9.53 5.78
CA VAL A 45 10.94 -9.74 4.65
C VAL A 45 10.42 -8.38 4.18
N PRO A 46 10.80 -7.87 2.99
CA PRO A 46 10.38 -6.57 2.50
C PRO A 46 8.86 -6.34 2.52
N ARG A 47 8.10 -7.27 1.94
CA ARG A 47 6.65 -7.17 1.86
C ARG A 47 5.99 -8.54 1.81
N VAL A 48 4.90 -8.69 2.55
CA VAL A 48 3.99 -9.83 2.47
C VAL A 48 2.64 -9.29 2.05
N ARG A 49 1.97 -9.93 1.09
CA ARG A 49 0.58 -9.64 0.73
C ARG A 49 -0.27 -10.87 1.00
N TYR A 50 -1.34 -10.69 1.75
CA TYR A 50 -2.35 -11.68 2.02
C TYR A 50 -3.70 -11.15 1.56
N SER A 51 -4.21 -11.72 0.46
CA SER A 51 -5.47 -11.31 -0.14
C SER A 51 -6.49 -12.41 0.06
N VAL A 52 -7.70 -12.05 0.51
CA VAL A 52 -8.80 -12.99 0.73
C VAL A 52 -10.01 -12.54 -0.07
N LYS A 53 -10.63 -13.50 -0.75
CA LYS A 53 -11.77 -13.29 -1.64
C LYS A 53 -12.87 -14.30 -1.40
N THR A 54 -14.07 -13.99 -1.88
CA THR A 54 -15.20 -14.94 -1.97
C THR A 54 -15.46 -15.62 -0.62
N ASP A 55 -15.62 -14.81 0.43
CA ASP A 55 -15.83 -15.25 1.82
C ASP A 55 -14.78 -16.26 2.32
N GLY A 56 -13.53 -16.14 1.85
CA GLY A 56 -12.44 -17.01 2.26
C GLY A 56 -12.08 -18.15 1.32
N LYS A 57 -12.93 -18.44 0.34
CA LYS A 57 -12.74 -19.61 -0.53
C LYS A 57 -11.54 -19.47 -1.46
N LYS A 58 -11.09 -18.25 -1.70
CA LYS A 58 -9.87 -17.92 -2.46
C LYS A 58 -8.95 -17.07 -1.59
N CYS A 59 -7.70 -17.51 -1.47
CA CYS A 59 -6.65 -16.81 -0.75
C CYS A 59 -5.40 -16.71 -1.62
N LEU A 60 -4.68 -15.61 -1.50
CA LEU A 60 -3.37 -15.40 -2.12
C LEU A 60 -2.37 -14.99 -1.06
N ILE A 61 -1.22 -15.65 -1.04
CA ILE A 61 -0.05 -15.22 -0.29
C ILE A 61 1.03 -14.85 -1.30
N MET A 62 1.51 -13.61 -1.24
CA MET A 62 2.74 -13.19 -1.90
C MET A 62 3.78 -12.80 -0.88
N ILE A 63 5.00 -13.32 -1.03
CA ILE A 63 6.14 -12.95 -0.19
C ILE A 63 7.24 -12.40 -1.09
N TYR A 64 7.49 -11.10 -0.99
CA TYR A 64 8.51 -10.41 -1.76
C TYR A 64 9.84 -10.47 -1.02
N SER A 65 10.89 -10.89 -1.72
CA SER A 65 12.28 -10.85 -1.24
C SER A 65 13.13 -9.79 -1.96
N GLY A 66 12.57 -9.16 -3.00
CA GLY A 66 13.20 -8.06 -3.73
C GLY A 66 12.42 -7.66 -4.99
N ILE A 67 13.02 -6.80 -5.80
CA ILE A 67 12.45 -6.38 -7.09
C ILE A 67 12.34 -7.59 -8.01
N GLU A 68 11.14 -7.82 -8.54
CA GLU A 68 10.82 -8.99 -9.39
C GLU A 68 11.19 -10.35 -8.76
N LYS A 69 11.32 -10.40 -7.42
CA LYS A 69 11.60 -11.62 -6.66
C LYS A 69 10.51 -11.85 -5.62
N PHE A 70 9.69 -12.87 -5.84
CA PHE A 70 8.56 -13.18 -4.99
C PHE A 70 8.15 -14.65 -5.06
N TRP A 71 7.59 -15.13 -3.96
CA TRP A 71 6.83 -16.37 -3.92
C TRP A 71 5.35 -16.05 -4.02
N ARG A 72 4.63 -16.77 -4.88
CA ARG A 72 3.18 -16.67 -5.04
C ARG A 72 2.54 -18.00 -4.69
N ILE A 73 1.56 -17.97 -3.80
CA ILE A 73 0.78 -19.14 -3.40
C ILE A 73 -0.70 -18.78 -3.51
N GLU A 74 -1.36 -19.31 -4.52
CA GLU A 74 -2.81 -19.21 -4.67
C GLU A 74 -3.48 -20.46 -4.11
N ILE A 75 -4.51 -20.26 -3.31
CA ILE A 75 -5.21 -21.30 -2.56
C ILE A 75 -6.70 -21.11 -2.83
N SER A 76 -7.35 -22.10 -3.44
CA SER A 76 -8.76 -22.01 -3.81
C SER A 76 -9.50 -23.31 -3.57
N GLU A 77 -10.74 -23.23 -3.13
CA GLU A 77 -11.62 -24.40 -3.03
C GLU A 77 -12.16 -24.78 -4.41
N ASN A 78 -12.08 -26.07 -4.76
CA ASN A 78 -12.67 -26.60 -5.97
C ASN A 78 -14.13 -27.05 -5.71
N TRP A 79 -14.82 -27.43 -6.78
CA TRP A 79 -16.21 -27.87 -6.73
C TRP A 79 -16.45 -29.14 -5.89
N LYS A 80 -15.40 -29.92 -5.60
CA LYS A 80 -15.46 -31.09 -4.71
C LYS A 80 -15.29 -30.72 -3.23
N GLY A 81 -15.06 -29.44 -2.92
CA GLY A 81 -14.73 -28.97 -1.58
C GLY A 81 -13.28 -29.23 -1.16
N ASN A 82 -12.41 -29.66 -2.08
CA ASN A 82 -10.98 -29.80 -1.81
C ASN A 82 -10.25 -28.48 -2.08
N VAL A 83 -9.15 -28.25 -1.37
CA VAL A 83 -8.32 -27.08 -1.54
C VAL A 83 -7.25 -27.35 -2.58
N VAL A 84 -7.19 -26.53 -3.61
CA VAL A 84 -6.17 -26.53 -4.65
C VAL A 84 -5.17 -25.42 -4.34
N VAL A 85 -3.90 -25.80 -4.20
CA VAL A 85 -2.77 -24.90 -3.98
C VAL A 85 -1.95 -24.82 -5.26
N LYS A 86 -1.78 -23.62 -5.79
CA LYS A 86 -0.88 -23.32 -6.92
C LYS A 86 0.26 -22.45 -6.43
N LYS A 87 1.50 -22.92 -6.60
CA LYS A 87 2.70 -22.22 -6.19
C LYS A 87 3.56 -21.85 -7.39
N THR A 88 3.94 -20.58 -7.50
CA THR A 88 4.94 -20.08 -8.46
C THR A 88 6.03 -19.28 -7.75
N GLN A 89 7.14 -19.06 -8.45
CA GLN A 89 8.25 -18.23 -7.99
C GLN A 89 8.66 -17.28 -9.11
N ASP A 90 8.76 -15.98 -8.81
CA ASP A 90 9.20 -14.91 -9.70
C ASP A 90 8.43 -14.83 -11.05
N THR A 91 7.22 -15.38 -11.08
CA THR A 91 6.34 -15.42 -12.26
C THR A 91 4.88 -15.35 -11.86
N TYR A 92 4.10 -14.64 -12.67
CA TYR A 92 2.64 -14.56 -12.57
C TYR A 92 1.93 -15.64 -13.40
N ASN A 93 2.66 -16.35 -14.27
CA ASN A 93 2.10 -17.37 -15.14
C ASN A 93 1.69 -18.62 -14.35
N LEU A 94 0.39 -18.80 -14.14
CA LEU A 94 -0.14 -19.96 -13.42
C LEU A 94 0.03 -21.29 -14.16
N ASN A 95 0.38 -21.27 -15.45
CA ASN A 95 0.71 -22.49 -16.18
C ASN A 95 2.07 -23.08 -15.73
N GLU A 96 2.92 -22.27 -15.11
CA GLU A 96 4.20 -22.69 -14.52
C GLU A 96 4.03 -23.13 -13.05
N ALA A 97 2.80 -23.18 -12.53
CA ALA A 97 2.55 -23.46 -11.13
C ALA A 97 2.69 -24.94 -10.77
N LEU A 98 3.41 -25.19 -9.67
CA LEU A 98 3.30 -26.46 -8.96
C LEU A 98 1.94 -26.52 -8.29
N THR A 99 1.12 -27.51 -8.68
CA THR A 99 -0.25 -27.65 -8.20
C THR A 99 -0.39 -28.86 -7.28
N LYS A 100 -1.06 -28.68 -6.14
CA LYS A 100 -1.40 -29.76 -5.22
C LYS A 100 -2.84 -29.62 -4.73
N GLU A 101 -3.54 -30.74 -4.66
CA GLU A 101 -4.88 -30.82 -4.07
C GLU A 101 -4.80 -31.41 -2.66
N ILE A 102 -5.54 -30.81 -1.73
CA ILE A 102 -5.54 -31.14 -0.31
C ILE A 102 -7.00 -31.24 0.16
N SER A 103 -7.38 -32.40 0.69
CA SER A 103 -8.70 -32.64 1.26
C SER A 103 -8.74 -32.36 2.77
N GLY A 104 -9.92 -32.10 3.31
CA GLY A 104 -10.14 -32.01 4.77
C GLY A 104 -9.69 -30.70 5.41
N THR A 105 -9.53 -29.63 4.63
CA THR A 105 -9.24 -28.28 5.11
C THR A 105 -9.95 -27.25 4.24
N SER A 106 -9.98 -25.99 4.66
CA SER A 106 -10.50 -24.86 3.86
C SER A 106 -9.36 -23.94 3.41
N SER A 107 -9.64 -23.11 2.41
CA SER A 107 -8.63 -22.18 1.88
C SER A 107 -8.08 -21.25 2.97
N ILE A 108 -8.95 -20.67 3.81
CA ILE A 108 -8.54 -19.79 4.92
C ILE A 108 -7.69 -20.54 5.95
N LEU A 109 -8.09 -21.75 6.36
CA LEU A 109 -7.38 -22.46 7.41
C LEU A 109 -5.97 -22.85 6.95
N LEU A 110 -5.85 -23.30 5.70
CA LEU A 110 -4.57 -23.65 5.10
C LEU A 110 -3.68 -22.42 4.90
N SER A 111 -4.21 -21.34 4.33
CA SER A 111 -3.46 -20.10 4.10
C SER A 111 -2.95 -19.51 5.42
N SER A 112 -3.79 -19.47 6.45
CA SER A 112 -3.44 -18.98 7.79
C SER A 112 -2.36 -19.85 8.43
N SER A 113 -2.42 -21.17 8.24
CA SER A 113 -1.41 -22.10 8.75
C SER A 113 -0.05 -21.91 8.07
N ILE A 114 -0.06 -21.61 6.76
CA ILE A 114 1.16 -21.26 6.00
C ILE A 114 1.76 -19.95 6.54
N LEU A 115 0.95 -18.90 6.70
CA LEU A 115 1.41 -17.63 7.27
C LEU A 115 2.01 -17.81 8.66
N LYS A 116 1.33 -18.56 9.54
CA LYS A 116 1.85 -18.89 10.88
C LYS A 116 3.22 -19.54 10.81
N SER A 117 3.33 -20.59 10.01
CA SER A 117 4.55 -21.41 9.95
C SER A 117 5.73 -20.65 9.37
N LEU A 118 5.49 -19.79 8.37
CA LEU A 118 6.53 -19.07 7.65
C LEU A 118 6.93 -17.73 8.29
N LEU A 119 6.00 -17.03 8.95
CA LEU A 119 6.16 -15.60 9.26
C LEU A 119 5.95 -15.24 10.73
N ILE A 120 5.37 -16.13 11.55
CA ILE A 120 5.21 -15.89 12.99
C ILE A 120 6.40 -16.51 13.73
N GLN A 121 7.49 -15.74 13.76
CA GLN A 121 8.73 -16.05 14.46
C GLN A 121 9.33 -14.73 14.98
N GLU A 122 9.96 -14.74 16.16
CA GLU A 122 10.53 -13.53 16.75
C GLU A 122 11.64 -12.90 15.87
N SER A 123 12.45 -13.73 15.24
CA SER A 123 13.55 -13.33 14.36
C SER A 123 13.10 -12.76 13.00
N ILE A 124 11.83 -12.91 12.63
CA ILE A 124 11.32 -12.40 11.35
C ILE A 124 10.76 -10.99 11.54
N LEU A 125 11.32 -10.03 10.80
CA LEU A 125 10.79 -8.67 10.70
C LEU A 125 10.20 -8.43 9.30
N ILE A 126 8.93 -8.08 9.26
CA ILE A 126 8.20 -7.75 8.03
C ILE A 126 8.22 -6.24 7.83
N GLY A 127 8.65 -5.77 6.66
CA GLY A 127 8.58 -4.36 6.29
C GLY A 127 7.12 -3.89 6.18
N THR A 128 6.39 -4.45 5.21
CA THR A 128 4.95 -4.20 5.02
C THR A 128 4.17 -5.51 4.97
N PHE A 129 3.14 -5.64 5.80
CA PHE A 129 2.12 -6.67 5.67
C PHE A 129 0.88 -6.05 5.03
N GLU A 130 0.51 -6.51 3.83
CA GLU A 130 -0.64 -6.05 3.06
C GLU A 130 -1.79 -7.04 3.20
N LEU A 131 -2.95 -6.57 3.63
CA LEU A 131 -4.18 -7.33 3.77
C LEU A 131 -5.20 -6.80 2.76
N GLU A 132 -5.76 -7.68 1.93
CA GLU A 132 -6.77 -7.29 0.94
C GLU A 132 -8.05 -8.11 1.10
N HIS A 133 -9.19 -7.43 0.99
CA HIS A 133 -10.53 -8.04 0.87
C HIS A 133 -11.22 -7.57 -0.42
N ASP A 134 -12.23 -8.31 -0.89
CA ASP A 134 -13.05 -7.97 -2.06
C ASP A 134 -14.46 -7.50 -1.72
N ASN A 135 -14.84 -7.54 -0.45
CA ASN A 135 -16.14 -7.11 0.05
C ASN A 135 -15.94 -6.16 1.24
N TYR A 136 -16.60 -4.99 1.24
CA TYR A 136 -16.52 -3.99 2.31
C TYR A 136 -17.41 -4.29 3.53
N ASP A 137 -18.35 -5.23 3.39
CA ASP A 137 -19.30 -5.55 4.44
C ASP A 137 -18.63 -6.17 5.66
N LEU A 138 -19.03 -5.67 6.83
CA LEU A 138 -18.44 -6.07 8.11
C LEU A 138 -18.68 -7.55 8.42
N ILE A 139 -19.90 -8.05 8.24
CA ILE A 139 -20.27 -9.41 8.67
C ILE A 139 -19.50 -10.48 7.87
N PRO A 140 -19.43 -10.44 6.53
CA PRO A 140 -18.58 -11.35 5.76
C PRO A 140 -17.11 -11.28 6.17
N GLN A 141 -16.56 -10.09 6.41
CA GLN A 141 -15.17 -9.96 6.85
C GLN A 141 -14.93 -10.52 8.27
N ILE A 142 -15.91 -10.44 9.18
CA ILE A 142 -15.82 -11.10 10.51
C ILE A 142 -15.74 -12.62 10.32
N ASN A 143 -16.57 -13.20 9.45
CA ASN A 143 -16.56 -14.63 9.17
C ASN A 143 -15.24 -15.12 8.55
N VAL A 144 -14.49 -14.23 7.89
CA VAL A 144 -13.12 -14.49 7.41
C VAL A 144 -12.10 -14.31 8.52
N TYR A 145 -12.23 -13.27 9.34
CA TYR A 145 -11.31 -12.95 10.43
C TYR A 145 -11.29 -14.04 11.51
N ASP A 146 -12.44 -14.54 11.94
CA ASP A 146 -12.56 -15.52 13.02
C ASP A 146 -11.70 -16.78 12.78
N PRO A 147 -11.80 -17.48 11.63
CA PRO A 147 -10.95 -18.64 11.36
C PRO A 147 -9.47 -18.27 11.25
N ILE A 148 -9.11 -17.11 10.67
CA ILE A 148 -7.71 -16.64 10.65
C ILE A 148 -7.18 -16.50 12.07
N SER A 149 -7.91 -15.78 12.93
CA SER A 149 -7.53 -15.54 14.32
C SER A 149 -7.38 -16.83 15.11
N SER A 150 -8.24 -17.83 14.84
CA SER A 150 -8.21 -19.14 15.49
C SER A 150 -6.94 -19.94 15.17
N VAL A 151 -6.49 -19.91 13.92
CA VAL A 151 -5.27 -20.62 13.46
C VAL A 151 -4.03 -19.92 13.97
N LEU A 152 -3.99 -18.59 13.83
CA LEU A 152 -2.86 -17.79 14.28
C LEU A 152 -2.73 -17.86 15.80
N GLY A 153 -3.83 -18.06 16.54
CA GLY A 153 -3.80 -18.31 17.99
C GLY A 153 -3.99 -17.05 18.82
N ALA A 154 -4.76 -16.08 18.30
CA ALA A 154 -5.16 -14.87 19.02
C ALA A 154 -6.17 -15.22 20.13
N LYS A 155 -5.73 -15.91 21.19
CA LYS A 155 -6.58 -16.15 22.36
C LYS A 155 -6.52 -14.95 23.30
N ALA A 156 -7.67 -14.63 23.89
CA ALA A 156 -7.78 -13.67 24.99
C ALA A 156 -6.81 -14.08 26.13
N GLY A 157 -5.69 -13.36 26.26
CA GLY A 157 -4.72 -13.52 27.36
C GLY A 157 -3.31 -13.96 26.99
N GLY A 158 -2.94 -14.16 25.71
CA GLY A 158 -1.57 -14.53 25.31
C GLY A 158 -1.11 -13.86 24.01
N TRP A 159 0.17 -13.48 23.95
CA TRP A 159 0.81 -12.71 22.87
C TRP A 159 1.71 -13.56 21.95
N ASP A 160 1.63 -14.88 22.05
CA ASP A 160 2.71 -15.78 21.59
C ASP A 160 2.74 -16.02 20.07
N ASN A 161 1.79 -15.46 19.30
CA ASN A 161 1.69 -15.69 17.86
C ASN A 161 1.23 -14.43 17.09
N ILE A 162 2.06 -13.40 17.09
CA ILE A 162 1.78 -12.13 16.40
C ILE A 162 2.84 -11.84 15.34
N PHE A 163 2.45 -11.14 14.29
CA PHE A 163 3.38 -10.68 13.27
C PHE A 163 4.20 -9.49 13.76
N ASN A 164 5.51 -9.58 13.59
CA ASN A 164 6.43 -8.45 13.75
C ASN A 164 6.50 -7.69 12.41
N ALA A 165 5.60 -6.72 12.22
CA ALA A 165 5.57 -5.88 11.02
C ALA A 165 5.71 -4.39 11.35
N LYS A 166 6.46 -3.65 10.54
CA LYS A 166 6.55 -2.17 10.68
C LYS A 166 5.31 -1.46 10.15
N LYS A 167 4.72 -1.98 9.07
CA LYS A 167 3.53 -1.41 8.43
C LYS A 167 2.45 -2.47 8.19
N LEU A 168 1.21 -2.15 8.58
CA LEU A 168 0.00 -2.86 8.13
C LEU A 168 -0.67 -2.02 7.03
N LEU A 169 -0.76 -2.56 5.83
CA LEU A 169 -1.43 -1.95 4.68
C LEU A 169 -2.73 -2.69 4.42
N CYS A 170 -3.83 -1.97 4.24
CA CYS A 170 -5.11 -2.54 3.86
C CYS A 170 -5.59 -1.92 2.55
N ASN A 171 -6.17 -2.70 1.64
CA ASN A 171 -6.87 -2.10 0.50
C ASN A 171 -8.16 -1.40 0.97
N TRP A 172 -8.70 -0.52 0.13
CA TRP A 172 -9.87 0.30 0.46
C TRP A 172 -11.15 -0.48 0.82
N MET A 173 -11.17 -1.79 0.53
CA MET A 173 -12.26 -2.71 0.84
C MET A 173 -12.20 -3.27 2.27
N VAL A 174 -11.09 -3.15 3.01
CA VAL A 174 -11.05 -3.66 4.38
C VAL A 174 -11.82 -2.72 5.30
N HIS A 175 -12.83 -3.26 5.99
CA HIS A 175 -13.67 -2.45 6.86
C HIS A 175 -12.86 -1.90 8.04
N PRO A 176 -13.01 -0.63 8.47
CA PRO A 176 -12.19 -0.04 9.53
C PRO A 176 -12.17 -0.82 10.85
N LYS A 177 -13.30 -1.44 11.25
CA LYS A 177 -13.35 -2.31 12.44
C LYS A 177 -12.49 -3.58 12.30
N ILE A 178 -12.40 -4.12 11.09
CA ILE A 178 -11.59 -5.30 10.80
C ILE A 178 -10.11 -4.95 10.89
N ILE A 179 -9.71 -3.80 10.34
CA ILE A 179 -8.34 -3.27 10.50
C ILE A 179 -7.95 -3.20 11.98
N GLU A 180 -8.86 -2.76 12.85
CA GLU A 180 -8.62 -2.68 14.29
C GLU A 180 -8.47 -4.06 14.95
N PHE A 181 -9.27 -5.06 14.55
CA PHE A 181 -9.09 -6.44 15.02
C PHE A 181 -7.74 -7.01 14.61
N TYR A 182 -7.35 -6.90 13.34
CA TYR A 182 -6.04 -7.33 12.88
C TYR A 182 -4.93 -6.63 13.68
N ARG A 183 -4.96 -5.29 13.75
CA ARG A 183 -3.96 -4.48 14.47
C ARG A 183 -3.76 -4.95 15.91
N THR A 184 -4.85 -5.18 16.63
CA THR A 184 -4.80 -5.44 18.08
C THR A 184 -4.47 -6.89 18.41
N LEU A 185 -4.85 -7.84 17.56
CA LEU A 185 -4.82 -9.26 17.88
C LEU A 185 -3.77 -10.04 17.10
N LEU A 186 -3.28 -9.50 15.97
CA LEU A 186 -2.38 -10.23 15.07
C LEU A 186 -1.05 -9.50 14.81
N PHE A 187 -0.86 -8.27 15.28
CA PHE A 187 0.38 -7.51 15.07
C PHE A 187 1.02 -7.02 16.37
N ASN A 188 2.35 -7.09 16.42
CA ASN A 188 3.12 -6.56 17.53
C ASN A 188 3.10 -5.03 17.55
N SER A 189 2.43 -4.45 18.55
CA SER A 189 2.31 -3.01 18.75
C SER A 189 3.66 -2.31 19.03
N ASN A 190 4.65 -3.05 19.51
CA ASN A 190 6.01 -2.54 19.74
C ASN A 190 6.84 -2.44 18.46
N THR A 191 6.42 -3.09 17.38
CA THR A 191 7.08 -3.05 16.08
C THR A 191 6.29 -2.23 15.06
N LEU A 192 4.95 -2.20 15.19
CA LEU A 192 4.08 -1.48 14.28
C LEU A 192 4.27 0.05 14.41
N GLU A 193 4.59 0.68 13.29
CA GLU A 193 4.87 2.12 13.14
C GLU A 193 3.81 2.83 12.29
N GLU A 194 3.18 2.11 11.35
CA GLU A 194 2.19 2.66 10.41
C GLU A 194 1.04 1.69 10.12
N ILE A 195 -0.18 2.25 10.02
CA ILE A 195 -1.32 1.62 9.37
C ILE A 195 -1.69 2.46 8.15
N ALA A 196 -1.72 1.84 6.98
CA ALA A 196 -2.10 2.47 5.73
C ALA A 196 -3.36 1.85 5.15
N HIS A 197 -4.21 2.68 4.57
CA HIS A 197 -5.36 2.28 3.77
C HIS A 197 -5.17 2.82 2.36
N GLU A 198 -5.04 1.95 1.36
CA GLU A 198 -4.60 2.36 0.03
C GLU A 198 -5.59 1.91 -1.05
N GLY A 199 -5.75 2.75 -2.07
CA GLY A 199 -6.55 2.45 -3.26
C GLY A 199 -5.99 3.15 -4.49
N ILE A 200 -6.35 2.66 -5.68
CA ILE A 200 -5.89 3.22 -6.95
C ILE A 200 -7.06 3.54 -7.89
N ALA A 201 -7.06 4.75 -8.44
CA ALA A 201 -7.93 5.13 -9.54
C ALA A 201 -7.22 4.76 -10.86
N LEU A 202 -7.78 3.76 -11.54
CA LEU A 202 -7.30 3.28 -12.83
C LEU A 202 -7.93 4.11 -13.94
N GLU A 203 -7.15 5.05 -14.44
CA GLU A 203 -7.46 5.91 -15.58
C GLU A 203 -6.40 5.68 -16.68
N PRO A 204 -6.81 5.44 -17.93
CA PRO A 204 -5.94 4.89 -18.97
C PRO A 204 -4.91 5.90 -19.51
N GLU A 205 -4.96 7.17 -19.13
CA GLU A 205 -4.09 8.25 -19.60
C GLU A 205 -2.62 7.91 -19.37
N ASN A 206 -2.27 7.40 -18.18
CA ASN A 206 -0.93 6.89 -17.90
C ASN A 206 -0.97 5.44 -17.42
N MET A 207 0.13 4.72 -17.65
CA MET A 207 0.31 3.34 -17.22
C MET A 207 0.91 3.22 -15.81
N VAL A 208 1.25 4.35 -15.18
CA VAL A 208 1.86 4.42 -13.84
C VAL A 208 1.16 5.50 -13.00
N PRO A 209 1.18 5.41 -11.66
CA PRO A 209 0.67 6.48 -10.82
C PRO A 209 1.45 7.78 -11.04
N VAL A 210 0.73 8.89 -11.20
CA VAL A 210 1.29 10.23 -11.40
C VAL A 210 0.92 11.21 -10.29
N LYS A 211 -0.08 10.84 -9.48
CA LYS A 211 -0.60 11.64 -8.38
C LYS A 211 -0.93 10.76 -7.17
N ILE A 212 -0.66 11.29 -5.98
CA ILE A 212 -1.12 10.72 -4.71
C ILE A 212 -1.91 11.78 -3.95
N LEU A 213 -3.11 11.40 -3.50
CA LEU A 213 -3.88 12.15 -2.51
C LEU A 213 -3.90 11.36 -1.21
N GLU A 214 -3.29 11.91 -0.17
CA GLU A 214 -3.18 11.22 1.11
C GLU A 214 -3.76 12.03 2.26
N ASN A 215 -4.24 11.33 3.27
CA ASN A 215 -4.53 11.85 4.60
C ASN A 215 -3.55 11.23 5.59
N ASN A 216 -2.97 12.04 6.47
CA ASN A 216 -2.10 11.58 7.53
C ASN A 216 -2.65 12.06 8.88
N THR A 217 -2.90 11.12 9.78
CA THR A 217 -3.25 11.35 11.18
C THR A 217 -2.34 10.52 12.08
N LYS A 218 -2.45 10.71 13.39
CA LYS A 218 -1.77 9.87 14.39
C LYS A 218 -2.78 9.24 15.32
N TYR A 219 -2.54 7.99 15.68
CA TYR A 219 -3.20 7.33 16.79
C TYR A 219 -2.26 7.37 18.01
N GLY A 220 -2.65 8.13 19.02
CA GLY A 220 -1.74 8.52 20.11
C GLY A 220 -0.50 9.25 19.57
N ASN A 221 0.65 9.07 20.23
CA ASN A 221 1.88 9.76 19.87
C ASN A 221 2.79 8.97 18.90
N ARG A 222 2.53 7.67 18.72
CA ARG A 222 3.46 6.73 18.10
C ARG A 222 3.01 6.21 16.74
N LEU A 223 1.74 5.84 16.58
CA LEU A 223 1.28 5.10 15.40
C LEU A 223 0.75 6.06 14.33
N ASN A 224 1.35 6.02 13.15
CA ASN A 224 0.88 6.81 12.01
C ASN A 224 -0.30 6.10 11.34
N ILE A 225 -1.38 6.85 11.07
CA ILE A 225 -2.48 6.37 10.24
C ILE A 225 -2.46 7.14 8.93
N ARG A 226 -2.39 6.42 7.82
CA ARG A 226 -2.35 6.97 6.49
C ARG A 226 -3.49 6.44 5.64
N ARG A 227 -4.08 7.29 4.82
CA ARG A 227 -4.96 6.87 3.74
C ARG A 227 -4.42 7.43 2.45
N SER A 228 -4.11 6.61 1.45
CA SER A 228 -3.48 7.05 0.21
C SER A 228 -4.31 6.62 -0.99
N ASP A 229 -4.65 7.59 -1.83
CA ASP A 229 -5.32 7.37 -3.10
C ASP A 229 -4.31 7.63 -4.21
N PHE A 230 -3.97 6.58 -4.96
CA PHE A 230 -3.10 6.67 -6.14
C PHE A 230 -3.94 6.94 -7.38
N TRP A 231 -3.40 7.74 -8.29
CA TRP A 231 -4.09 8.10 -9.52
C TRP A 231 -3.15 7.94 -10.70
N THR A 232 -3.58 7.20 -11.72
CA THR A 232 -2.85 7.08 -12.99
C THR A 232 -3.21 8.19 -13.98
N ALA A 233 -4.20 9.02 -13.68
CA ALA A 233 -4.41 10.27 -14.39
C ALA A 233 -4.32 11.46 -13.46
N GLU A 234 -4.04 12.60 -14.08
CA GLU A 234 -4.03 13.85 -13.40
C GLU A 234 -5.26 14.67 -13.79
N ARG A 235 -6.12 14.88 -12.81
CA ARG A 235 -7.23 15.86 -12.85
C ARG A 235 -6.92 16.97 -11.85
N PRO A 236 -6.18 18.03 -12.24
CA PRO A 236 -5.70 19.06 -11.33
C PRO A 236 -6.82 19.88 -10.67
N ASP A 237 -7.89 20.11 -11.42
CA ASP A 237 -9.13 20.80 -11.06
C ASP A 237 -9.87 20.11 -9.91
N GLU A 238 -9.89 18.78 -9.88
CA GLU A 238 -10.56 18.01 -8.84
C GLU A 238 -9.78 17.94 -7.50
N ASN A 239 -8.49 18.29 -7.49
CA ASN A 239 -7.61 18.04 -6.34
C ASN A 239 -8.00 18.82 -5.08
N LYS A 240 -8.47 20.07 -5.23
CA LYS A 240 -8.80 20.94 -4.08
C LYS A 240 -10.07 20.48 -3.36
N HIS A 241 -11.10 20.10 -4.12
CA HIS A 241 -12.36 19.60 -3.59
C HIS A 241 -12.20 18.26 -2.86
N ARG A 242 -11.26 17.42 -3.30
CA ARG A 242 -10.96 16.12 -2.68
C ARG A 242 -10.08 16.21 -1.43
N MET A 243 -9.29 17.28 -1.25
CA MET A 243 -8.41 17.42 -0.08
C MET A 243 -9.12 17.91 1.18
N ILE A 244 -10.07 18.85 1.10
CA ILE A 244 -10.73 19.41 2.29
C ILE A 244 -11.44 18.32 3.12
N PRO A 245 -12.28 17.45 2.54
CA PRO A 245 -12.95 16.39 3.29
C PRO A 245 -11.96 15.44 3.99
N LYS A 246 -10.75 15.28 3.46
CA LYS A 246 -9.75 14.37 4.02
C LYS A 246 -9.21 14.82 5.38
N PHE A 247 -9.13 16.12 5.69
CA PHE A 247 -8.62 16.58 6.99
C PHE A 247 -9.65 17.30 7.86
N LYS A 248 -10.83 17.63 7.33
CA LYS A 248 -11.87 18.43 8.02
C LYS A 248 -12.22 17.87 9.40
N ASP A 249 -12.38 16.56 9.49
CA ASP A 249 -12.82 15.88 10.72
C ASP A 249 -11.67 15.21 11.48
N SER A 250 -10.42 15.63 11.20
CA SER A 250 -9.23 15.05 11.83
C SER A 250 -8.30 16.11 12.42
N ASP A 251 -7.43 15.65 13.29
CA ASP A 251 -6.26 16.40 13.79
C ASP A 251 -5.04 16.26 12.87
N GLY A 252 -5.25 15.70 11.68
CA GLY A 252 -4.26 15.43 10.66
C GLY A 252 -4.04 16.55 9.65
N TYR A 253 -3.43 16.15 8.54
CA TYR A 253 -3.27 16.95 7.34
C TYR A 253 -3.48 16.08 6.09
N ALA A 254 -4.02 16.68 5.03
CA ALA A 254 -4.06 16.08 3.71
C ALA A 254 -2.83 16.51 2.91
N THR A 255 -2.35 15.66 2.00
CA THR A 255 -1.30 16.00 1.04
C THR A 255 -1.71 15.59 -0.36
N CYS A 256 -1.50 16.49 -1.33
CA CYS A 256 -1.49 16.16 -2.75
C CYS A 256 -0.06 16.17 -3.26
N ARG A 257 0.41 15.08 -3.87
CA ARG A 257 1.76 14.94 -4.43
C ARG A 257 1.66 14.77 -5.94
N LEU A 258 2.45 15.53 -6.69
CA LEU A 258 2.38 15.61 -8.14
C LEU A 258 3.78 15.44 -8.75
N VAL A 259 3.98 14.39 -9.54
CA VAL A 259 5.33 14.02 -10.05
C VAL A 259 5.80 14.84 -11.24
N SER A 260 4.88 15.27 -12.12
CA SER A 260 5.30 15.89 -13.39
C SER A 260 5.87 17.30 -13.19
N LYS A 261 6.93 17.62 -13.95
CA LYS A 261 7.59 18.93 -13.95
C LYS A 261 6.67 20.05 -14.42
N MET A 262 5.61 19.74 -15.17
CA MET A 262 4.61 20.75 -15.55
C MET A 262 3.96 21.39 -14.31
N HIS A 263 3.94 20.69 -13.18
CA HIS A 263 3.37 21.19 -11.92
C HIS A 263 4.24 22.18 -11.19
N PHE A 264 5.47 22.40 -11.64
CA PHE A 264 6.29 23.48 -11.11
C PHE A 264 5.61 24.82 -11.36
N LYS A 265 4.92 24.96 -12.50
CA LYS A 265 4.08 26.13 -12.81
C LYS A 265 2.99 26.34 -11.78
N LEU A 266 2.35 25.27 -11.27
CA LEU A 266 1.33 25.38 -10.22
C LEU A 266 1.89 26.04 -8.95
N PHE A 267 3.17 25.81 -8.62
CA PHE A 267 3.85 26.52 -7.55
C PHE A 267 4.28 27.92 -7.98
N ASP A 268 4.92 28.06 -9.15
CA ASP A 268 5.58 29.29 -9.62
C ASP A 268 4.58 30.42 -9.90
N ASP A 269 3.43 30.11 -10.49
CA ASP A 269 2.39 31.08 -10.86
C ASP A 269 1.69 31.71 -9.64
N GLN A 270 1.85 31.13 -8.45
CA GLN A 270 1.26 31.65 -7.21
C GLN A 270 1.98 32.93 -6.76
N ARG A 271 1.24 34.03 -6.54
CA ARG A 271 1.80 35.33 -6.11
C ARG A 271 2.02 35.44 -4.59
N PHE A 272 2.29 34.33 -3.92
CA PHE A 272 2.55 34.31 -2.47
C PHE A 272 4.05 34.36 -2.14
N PRO A 273 4.44 34.93 -0.99
CA PRO A 273 5.84 34.99 -0.57
C PRO A 273 6.49 33.60 -0.49
N ILE A 274 7.68 33.48 -1.07
CA ILE A 274 8.48 32.26 -1.03
C ILE A 274 9.34 32.27 0.23
N LYS A 275 9.28 31.18 1.00
CA LYS A 275 10.19 30.89 2.10
C LYS A 275 11.01 29.66 1.78
N ARG A 276 12.32 29.69 2.06
CA ARG A 276 13.14 28.48 2.05
C ARG A 276 12.85 27.68 3.32
N LEU A 277 12.28 26.49 3.18
CA LEU A 277 11.93 25.63 4.31
C LEU A 277 13.16 24.85 4.83
N ASN A 278 13.99 24.38 3.90
CA ASN A 278 15.29 23.76 4.15
C ASN A 278 16.19 23.91 2.91
N SER A 279 17.35 23.24 2.87
CA SER A 279 18.31 23.34 1.76
C SER A 279 17.72 22.94 0.39
N LYS A 280 16.72 22.06 0.37
CA LYS A 280 16.13 21.47 -0.85
C LYS A 280 14.72 21.96 -1.19
N VAL A 281 14.00 22.57 -0.24
CA VAL A 281 12.57 22.87 -0.39
C VAL A 281 12.26 24.35 -0.28
N LEU A 282 11.57 24.86 -1.29
CA LEU A 282 10.89 26.16 -1.29
C LEU A 282 9.43 25.96 -0.90
N MET A 283 8.89 26.87 -0.10
CA MET A 283 7.53 26.78 0.42
C MET A 283 6.79 28.11 0.30
N LYS A 284 5.54 28.07 -0.14
CA LYS A 284 4.57 29.18 -0.11
C LYS A 284 3.46 28.81 0.88
N ARG A 285 3.21 29.68 1.86
CA ARG A 285 2.17 29.48 2.88
C ARG A 285 0.95 30.33 2.53
N ILE A 286 -0.22 29.70 2.47
CA ILE A 286 -1.49 30.34 2.14
C ILE A 286 -2.47 30.05 3.27
N THR A 287 -3.04 31.09 3.86
CA THR A 287 -4.08 30.96 4.90
C THR A 287 -5.42 31.37 4.35
N VAL A 288 -6.46 30.64 4.75
CA VAL A 288 -7.87 31.01 4.54
C VAL A 288 -8.49 31.14 5.93
N PRO A 289 -8.32 32.30 6.61
CA PRO A 289 -8.74 32.49 7.99
C PRO A 289 -10.23 32.21 8.22
N GLN A 290 -11.08 32.54 7.24
CA GLN A 290 -12.53 32.33 7.30
C GLN A 290 -12.91 30.87 7.53
N ASN A 291 -12.07 29.94 7.05
CA ASN A 291 -12.29 28.50 7.18
C ASN A 291 -11.33 27.86 8.20
N GLY A 292 -10.45 28.64 8.82
CA GLY A 292 -9.41 28.12 9.71
C GLY A 292 -8.46 27.13 9.02
N VAL A 293 -8.22 27.29 7.71
CA VAL A 293 -7.38 26.38 6.90
C VAL A 293 -6.05 27.04 6.53
N VAL A 294 -4.99 26.23 6.55
CA VAL A 294 -3.70 26.59 5.96
C VAL A 294 -3.31 25.58 4.88
N ALA A 295 -2.80 26.09 3.77
CA ALA A 295 -2.18 25.32 2.70
C ALA A 295 -0.69 25.67 2.61
N ARG A 296 0.16 24.65 2.53
CA ARG A 296 1.60 24.77 2.34
C ARG A 296 1.94 24.16 1.00
N TRP A 297 2.24 25.00 0.03
CA TRP A 297 2.73 24.60 -1.27
C TRP A 297 4.23 24.44 -1.18
N ASN A 298 4.75 23.30 -1.59
CA ASN A 298 6.16 22.98 -1.50
C ASN A 298 6.69 22.57 -2.87
N LYS A 299 7.93 22.97 -3.15
CA LYS A 299 8.65 22.65 -4.37
C LYS A 299 10.07 22.22 -4.04
N SER A 300 10.49 21.08 -4.59
CA SER A 300 11.86 20.58 -4.56
C SER A 300 12.36 20.35 -6.00
N GLU A 301 13.61 19.91 -6.16
CA GLU A 301 14.11 19.43 -7.46
C GLU A 301 13.34 18.20 -7.98
N CYS A 302 12.71 17.43 -7.08
CA CYS A 302 12.00 16.21 -7.42
C CYS A 302 10.59 16.48 -7.90
N GLY A 303 9.88 17.45 -7.31
CA GLY A 303 8.43 17.56 -7.46
C GLY A 303 7.77 18.71 -6.72
N VAL A 304 6.44 18.79 -6.86
CA VAL A 304 5.57 19.71 -6.12
C VAL A 304 4.56 18.92 -5.29
N TRP A 305 4.30 19.40 -4.08
CA TRP A 305 3.27 18.84 -3.22
C TRP A 305 2.64 19.93 -2.36
N ILE A 306 1.40 19.67 -1.92
CA ILE A 306 0.58 20.62 -1.18
C ILE A 306 0.10 19.94 0.08
N HIS A 307 0.45 20.47 1.26
CA HIS A 307 -0.21 20.06 2.50
C HIS A 307 -1.38 21.00 2.81
N MET A 308 -2.51 20.45 3.24
CA MET A 308 -3.65 21.21 3.74
C MET A 308 -4.07 20.69 5.11
N MET A 309 -4.34 21.61 6.03
CA MET A 309 -4.74 21.28 7.40
C MET A 309 -5.47 22.44 8.08
N LYS A 310 -6.05 22.17 9.25
CA LYS A 310 -6.53 23.23 10.15
C LYS A 310 -5.34 24.06 10.62
N MET A 311 -5.49 25.38 10.73
CA MET A 311 -4.43 26.29 11.16
C MET A 311 -3.82 25.86 12.51
N ASN A 312 -4.66 25.44 13.45
CA ASN A 312 -4.23 25.00 14.78
C ASN A 312 -3.41 23.69 14.78
N ASN A 313 -3.44 22.93 13.67
CA ASN A 313 -2.65 21.70 13.54
C ASN A 313 -1.26 21.96 12.92
N GLU A 314 -1.00 23.13 12.34
CA GLU A 314 0.23 23.38 11.58
C GLU A 314 1.49 23.22 12.44
N SER A 315 1.45 23.70 13.69
CA SER A 315 2.56 23.57 14.64
C SER A 315 2.81 22.12 15.05
N LYS A 316 1.76 21.28 15.15
CA LYS A 316 1.87 19.86 15.53
C LYS A 316 2.76 19.05 14.58
N TYR A 317 2.83 19.45 13.32
CA TYR A 317 3.59 18.76 12.27
C TYR A 317 4.80 19.55 11.80
N HIS A 318 5.21 20.60 12.53
CA HIS A 318 6.30 21.48 12.13
C HIS A 318 7.61 20.72 11.86
N ASP A 319 8.01 19.83 12.77
CA ASP A 319 9.25 19.06 12.65
C ASP A 319 9.22 18.11 11.46
N PHE A 320 8.07 17.48 11.21
CA PHE A 320 7.88 16.65 10.02
C PHE A 320 8.06 17.48 8.74
N PHE A 321 7.37 18.63 8.63
CA PHE A 321 7.47 19.48 7.43
C PHE A 321 8.89 20.02 7.22
N LYS A 322 9.59 20.41 8.28
CA LYS A 322 10.94 20.95 8.20
C LYS A 322 11.94 19.93 7.64
N ASN A 323 11.74 18.66 7.95
CA ASN A 323 12.62 17.56 7.54
C ASN A 323 12.26 16.94 6.18
N GLU A 324 11.15 17.34 5.56
CA GLU A 324 10.76 16.82 4.25
C GLU A 324 11.62 17.45 3.14
N THR A 325 12.29 16.63 2.33
CA THR A 325 13.27 17.08 1.32
C THR A 325 12.83 16.83 -0.13
N CYS A 326 12.18 15.69 -0.40
CA CYS A 326 11.67 15.32 -1.71
C CYS A 326 10.18 15.59 -1.86
N GLY A 327 9.37 15.15 -0.89
CA GLY A 327 7.92 15.36 -0.87
C GLY A 327 7.12 14.57 -1.91
N LEU A 328 7.74 13.69 -2.70
CA LEU A 328 7.04 12.85 -3.68
C LEU A 328 6.85 11.39 -3.25
N ARG A 329 7.59 10.94 -2.22
CA ARG A 329 7.54 9.56 -1.71
C ARG A 329 7.73 8.55 -2.84
N TRP A 330 6.85 7.55 -2.91
CA TRP A 330 6.86 6.44 -3.86
C TRP A 330 6.79 6.86 -5.33
N LEU A 331 6.44 8.12 -5.63
CA LEU A 331 6.48 8.65 -7.01
C LEU A 331 7.90 9.03 -7.46
N CYS A 332 8.86 9.15 -6.53
CA CYS A 332 10.21 9.59 -6.86
C CYS A 332 11.18 8.42 -6.94
N GLU A 333 11.66 8.14 -8.15
CA GLU A 333 12.67 7.12 -8.44
C GLU A 333 13.97 7.31 -7.65
N LYS A 334 14.40 8.57 -7.46
CA LYS A 334 15.70 8.88 -6.86
C LYS A 334 15.70 8.84 -5.33
N CYS A 335 14.55 9.13 -4.71
CA CYS A 335 14.46 9.39 -3.28
C CYS A 335 13.64 8.34 -2.53
N SER A 336 12.85 7.53 -3.23
CA SER A 336 12.15 6.39 -2.65
C SER A 336 13.09 5.21 -2.46
N ASP A 337 12.75 4.33 -1.52
CA ASP A 337 13.32 2.98 -1.54
C ASP A 337 13.06 2.33 -2.93
N PRO A 338 14.07 1.69 -3.54
CA PRO A 338 13.92 1.11 -4.89
C PRO A 338 12.83 0.05 -4.99
N PHE A 339 12.65 -0.77 -3.95
CA PHE A 339 11.60 -1.79 -3.93
C PHE A 339 10.22 -1.12 -3.87
N ASP A 340 10.02 -0.15 -2.98
CA ASP A 340 8.75 0.59 -2.91
C ASP A 340 8.45 1.34 -4.22
N TYR A 341 9.45 2.01 -4.82
CA TYR A 341 9.27 2.70 -6.10
C TYR A 341 8.81 1.72 -7.19
N TRP A 342 9.52 0.59 -7.33
CA TRP A 342 9.15 -0.46 -8.27
C TRP A 342 7.74 -1.00 -8.00
N TYR A 343 7.42 -1.28 -6.73
CA TYR A 343 6.12 -1.85 -6.35
C TYR A 343 4.96 -0.91 -6.70
N TYR A 344 5.03 0.34 -6.23
CA TYR A 344 3.97 1.33 -6.44
C TYR A 344 3.84 1.73 -7.91
N ARG A 345 4.94 1.83 -8.65
CA ARG A 345 4.92 2.11 -10.09
C ARG A 345 4.21 1.01 -10.88
N ASN A 346 4.31 -0.25 -10.45
CA ASN A 346 3.70 -1.40 -11.14
C ASN A 346 2.32 -1.78 -10.61
N LEU A 347 1.73 -1.07 -9.64
CA LEU A 347 0.36 -1.34 -9.17
C LEU A 347 -0.67 -1.43 -10.32
N PRO A 348 -0.68 -0.53 -11.34
CA PRO A 348 -1.61 -0.65 -12.44
C PRO A 348 -1.42 -1.91 -13.30
N ARG A 349 -0.21 -2.49 -13.36
CA ARG A 349 0.06 -3.72 -14.13
C ARG A 349 -0.68 -4.94 -13.61
N ARG A 350 -1.16 -4.92 -12.36
CA ARG A 350 -2.00 -6.00 -11.82
C ARG A 350 -3.21 -6.31 -12.71
N VAL A 351 -3.68 -5.35 -13.53
CA VAL A 351 -4.75 -5.62 -14.50
C VAL A 351 -4.41 -6.72 -15.51
N ILE A 352 -3.14 -6.90 -15.86
CA ILE A 352 -2.67 -8.00 -16.73
C ILE A 352 -2.07 -9.15 -15.91
N ASP A 353 -1.21 -8.84 -14.94
CA ASP A 353 -0.41 -9.84 -14.24
C ASP A 353 -1.26 -10.64 -13.24
N GLU A 354 -2.29 -10.01 -12.69
CA GLU A 354 -3.05 -10.52 -11.56
C GLU A 354 -4.53 -10.14 -11.67
N ALA A 355 -5.16 -10.36 -12.84
CA ALA A 355 -6.50 -9.86 -13.13
C ALA A 355 -7.57 -10.29 -12.11
N GLU A 356 -7.39 -11.44 -11.44
CA GLU A 356 -8.28 -11.87 -10.35
C GLU A 356 -8.11 -11.02 -9.07
N TRP A 357 -6.99 -10.35 -8.84
CA TRP A 357 -6.57 -9.69 -7.58
C TRP A 357 -6.43 -8.17 -7.72
N ILE A 358 -7.46 -7.51 -8.26
CA ILE A 358 -7.46 -6.08 -8.59
C ILE A 358 -8.30 -5.20 -7.64
N ASP A 359 -8.70 -5.69 -6.46
CA ASP A 359 -9.61 -4.97 -5.55
C ASP A 359 -8.98 -3.77 -4.85
N ILE A 360 -7.69 -3.54 -5.05
CA ILE A 360 -7.06 -2.26 -4.71
C ILE A 360 -7.58 -1.11 -5.60
N ALA A 361 -8.14 -1.42 -6.77
CA ALA A 361 -8.76 -0.42 -7.65
C ALA A 361 -10.07 0.10 -7.04
N TYR A 362 -10.28 1.42 -7.07
CA TYR A 362 -11.54 2.02 -6.61
C TYR A 362 -12.72 1.52 -7.45
N ARG A 363 -13.74 1.02 -6.75
CA ARG A 363 -15.07 0.70 -7.31
C ARG A 363 -16.08 1.68 -6.71
N SER A 364 -17.14 1.99 -7.45
CA SER A 364 -18.28 2.69 -6.85
C SER A 364 -18.86 1.81 -5.73
N CYS A 365 -19.05 2.40 -4.55
CA CYS A 365 -20.00 1.89 -3.58
C CYS A 365 -21.26 2.77 -3.69
N GLU A 366 -22.42 2.25 -3.31
CA GLU A 366 -23.78 2.81 -3.53
C GLU A 366 -23.99 4.29 -3.10
N LYS A 367 -22.98 4.95 -2.52
CA LYS A 367 -23.02 6.34 -2.03
C LYS A 367 -21.82 7.19 -2.47
N SER A 368 -21.11 6.85 -3.55
CA SER A 368 -19.89 7.55 -3.96
C SER A 368 -19.93 8.06 -5.42
N PRO A 369 -19.43 9.27 -5.71
CA PRO A 369 -19.25 9.81 -7.07
C PRO A 369 -18.04 9.19 -7.79
N LEU A 370 -17.80 7.90 -7.57
CA LEU A 370 -16.74 7.12 -8.21
C LEU A 370 -17.23 6.56 -9.55
N PRO A 371 -16.33 6.23 -10.49
CA PRO A 371 -16.70 5.68 -11.77
C PRO A 371 -17.63 4.48 -11.57
N ASP A 372 -18.69 4.44 -12.36
CA ASP A 372 -19.57 3.28 -12.46
C ASP A 372 -18.73 2.02 -12.76
N GLU A 373 -19.21 0.85 -12.35
CA GLU A 373 -18.50 -0.42 -12.58
C GLU A 373 -18.18 -0.62 -14.07
N GLU A 374 -19.06 -0.15 -14.95
CA GLU A 374 -18.83 -0.08 -16.40
C GLU A 374 -17.62 0.78 -16.78
N ASP A 375 -17.46 1.97 -16.18
CA ASP A 375 -16.33 2.87 -16.43
C ASP A 375 -15.01 2.27 -15.98
N LEU A 376 -15.00 1.65 -14.79
CA LEU A 376 -13.83 0.95 -14.30
C LEU A 376 -13.42 -0.18 -15.25
N ASN A 377 -14.38 -1.00 -15.69
CA ASN A 377 -14.14 -2.10 -16.62
C ASN A 377 -13.62 -1.58 -17.98
N ARG A 378 -14.17 -0.47 -18.48
CA ARG A 378 -13.71 0.22 -19.70
C ARG A 378 -12.25 0.66 -19.57
N ASN A 379 -11.89 1.25 -18.43
CA ASN A 379 -10.53 1.71 -18.16
C ASN A 379 -9.54 0.55 -18.00
N ILE A 380 -9.94 -0.52 -17.29
CA ILE A 380 -9.16 -1.75 -17.16
C ILE A 380 -8.86 -2.32 -18.55
N LYS A 381 -9.86 -2.42 -19.44
CA LYS A 381 -9.65 -2.91 -20.81
C LYS A 381 -8.63 -2.06 -21.57
N LYS A 382 -8.80 -0.74 -21.58
CA LYS A 382 -7.85 0.18 -22.24
C LYS A 382 -6.43 0.06 -21.69
N LEU A 383 -6.28 -0.09 -20.36
CA LEU A 383 -4.97 -0.28 -19.73
C LEU A 383 -4.34 -1.63 -20.11
N LYS A 384 -5.13 -2.71 -20.15
CA LYS A 384 -4.66 -4.01 -20.63
C LYS A 384 -4.11 -3.91 -22.06
N ASP A 385 -4.86 -3.29 -22.97
CA ASP A 385 -4.43 -3.12 -24.36
C ASP A 385 -3.10 -2.34 -24.45
N LYS A 386 -2.95 -1.27 -23.67
CA LYS A 386 -1.69 -0.51 -23.60
C LYS A 386 -0.51 -1.33 -23.08
N PHE A 387 -0.70 -2.14 -22.05
CA PHE A 387 0.37 -2.98 -21.51
C PHE A 387 0.76 -4.12 -22.46
N VAL A 388 -0.21 -4.69 -23.19
CA VAL A 388 0.08 -5.68 -24.23
C VAL A 388 0.96 -5.07 -25.32
N LEU A 389 0.58 -3.90 -25.84
CA LEU A 389 1.37 -3.18 -26.85
C LEU A 389 2.78 -2.83 -26.36
N GLU A 390 2.92 -2.42 -25.10
CA GLU A 390 4.23 -2.16 -24.49
C GLU A 390 5.09 -3.42 -24.41
N ASN A 391 4.52 -4.56 -24.00
CA ASN A 391 5.23 -5.84 -23.92
C ASN A 391 5.64 -6.37 -25.30
N GLU A 392 4.82 -6.16 -26.33
CA GLU A 392 5.14 -6.50 -27.72
C GLU A 392 6.26 -5.61 -28.28
N SER A 393 6.24 -4.32 -27.92
CA SER A 393 7.24 -3.34 -28.38
C SER A 393 8.59 -3.48 -27.66
N ASN A 394 8.56 -3.92 -26.39
CA ASN A 394 9.74 -4.15 -25.55
C ASN A 394 9.66 -5.54 -24.92
N PRO A 395 9.89 -6.62 -25.70
CA PRO A 395 9.86 -7.97 -25.15
C PRO A 395 10.93 -8.08 -24.08
N LYS A 396 10.51 -8.31 -22.82
CA LYS A 396 11.46 -8.65 -21.75
C LYS A 396 12.23 -9.88 -22.23
N PRO A 397 13.58 -9.89 -22.14
CA PRO A 397 14.34 -11.08 -22.48
C PRO A 397 13.80 -12.22 -21.63
N GLN A 398 13.28 -13.27 -22.28
CA GLN A 398 12.92 -14.50 -21.59
C GLN A 398 14.14 -14.88 -20.76
N LYS A 399 14.00 -14.92 -19.42
CA LYS A 399 15.01 -15.52 -18.56
C LYS A 399 15.13 -16.97 -19.06
N LYS A 400 16.13 -17.25 -19.90
CA LYS A 400 16.55 -18.62 -20.21
C LYS A 400 16.68 -19.28 -18.85
N GLY A 401 15.89 -20.34 -18.63
CA GLY A 401 15.77 -20.98 -17.33
C GLY A 401 17.15 -21.14 -16.71
N ALA A 402 17.46 -20.30 -15.74
CA ALA A 402 18.35 -20.75 -14.70
C ALA A 402 17.57 -21.93 -14.13
N GLU A 403 18.10 -23.15 -14.28
CA GLU A 403 17.64 -24.28 -13.50
C GLU A 403 17.72 -23.85 -12.02
N SER A 404 16.64 -23.27 -11.50
CA SER A 404 16.39 -23.28 -10.08
C SER A 404 16.11 -24.75 -9.81
N LYS A 405 17.17 -25.51 -9.53
CA LYS A 405 17.05 -26.79 -8.85
C LYS A 405 16.40 -26.48 -7.52
N SER A 406 15.07 -26.45 -7.49
CA SER A 406 14.29 -26.60 -6.29
C SER A 406 14.70 -27.95 -5.70
N ARG A 407 15.69 -27.96 -4.79
CA ARG A 407 15.96 -29.12 -3.95
C ARG A 407 14.82 -29.20 -2.94
N GLY A 408 13.72 -29.80 -3.39
CA GLY A 408 12.52 -30.04 -2.61
C GLY A 408 11.69 -31.10 -3.31
N PHE A 409 11.78 -32.33 -2.80
CA PHE A 409 11.00 -33.52 -3.19
C PHE A 409 11.19 -34.03 -4.62
N GLY A 410 12.30 -34.74 -4.83
CA GLY A 410 12.35 -35.79 -5.84
C GLY A 410 11.66 -37.05 -5.30
N THR A 411 10.54 -37.45 -5.90
CA THR A 411 9.98 -38.78 -5.74
C THR A 411 10.86 -39.78 -6.50
N SER A 412 11.83 -40.41 -5.85
CA SER A 412 12.48 -41.58 -6.43
C SER A 412 11.57 -42.79 -6.25
N LYS A 413 10.79 -43.12 -7.28
CA LYS A 413 10.47 -44.52 -7.55
C LYS A 413 11.76 -45.16 -8.09
N ASN A 414 12.42 -45.97 -7.27
CA ASN A 414 12.94 -47.27 -7.67
C ASN A 414 13.63 -47.96 -6.49
N SER A 415 13.12 -49.14 -6.18
CA SER A 415 13.82 -50.23 -5.53
C SER A 415 15.15 -50.52 -6.24
N ASN A 416 16.26 -50.48 -5.50
CA ASN A 416 17.22 -51.58 -5.41
C ASN A 416 18.37 -51.20 -4.47
N SER A 417 18.79 -52.19 -3.70
CA SER A 417 19.99 -52.24 -2.88
C SER A 417 21.23 -51.76 -3.62
N PHE A 418 22.13 -51.03 -2.95
CA PHE A 418 23.57 -51.27 -3.03
C PHE A 418 24.32 -50.54 -1.91
N GLU A 419 25.07 -51.31 -1.12
CA GLU A 419 26.17 -50.85 -0.26
C GLU A 419 27.29 -50.24 -1.12
N GLY A 420 28.05 -49.27 -0.60
CA GLY A 420 29.25 -48.82 -1.30
C GLY A 420 29.81 -47.48 -0.86
N THR A 421 30.90 -47.56 -0.13
CA THR A 421 31.74 -46.52 0.48
C THR A 421 32.52 -45.65 -0.53
N LEU A 422 33.07 -44.54 -0.02
CA LEU A 422 34.40 -43.94 -0.30
C LEU A 422 34.53 -42.67 -1.19
N ILE A 423 34.91 -41.57 -0.51
CA ILE A 423 36.06 -40.63 -0.72
C ILE A 423 36.13 -39.71 -1.95
N GLY A 424 36.39 -38.41 -1.69
CA GLY A 424 37.07 -37.54 -2.66
C GLY A 424 37.12 -36.03 -2.39
N ARG A 425 38.12 -35.59 -1.57
CA ARG A 425 38.87 -34.31 -1.57
C ARG A 425 38.16 -32.95 -1.72
N LEU A 426 38.27 -32.15 -0.65
CA LEU A 426 38.36 -30.68 -0.67
C LEU A 426 39.85 -30.30 -0.52
N ASP A 427 40.35 -29.38 -1.35
CA ASP A 427 41.59 -28.66 -1.09
C ASP A 427 41.44 -27.18 -1.50
N GLY A 428 41.89 -26.31 -0.59
CA GLY A 428 42.37 -24.96 -0.88
C GLY A 428 41.32 -23.84 -0.84
N PHE A 429 41.30 -23.03 0.22
CA PHE A 429 41.86 -21.67 0.16
C PHE A 429 41.94 -21.04 1.55
N SER A 430 43.10 -20.41 1.79
CA SER A 430 43.60 -19.95 3.08
C SER A 430 43.12 -18.53 3.41
N LEU A 431 42.78 -18.32 4.68
CA LEU A 431 42.47 -17.04 5.32
C LEU A 431 43.69 -16.12 5.39
N LYS A 432 43.51 -14.83 5.06
CA LYS A 432 44.33 -13.75 5.63
C LYS A 432 43.50 -12.92 6.61
N LYS A 433 43.95 -12.94 7.86
CA LYS A 433 43.50 -12.17 9.01
C LYS A 433 43.79 -10.68 8.85
N GLY A 434 42.89 -9.84 9.34
CA GLY A 434 43.16 -8.49 9.83
C GLY A 434 42.36 -8.28 11.12
N ILE A 435 43.07 -8.23 12.26
CA ILE A 435 42.54 -7.99 13.61
C ILE A 435 42.86 -6.55 13.97
N SER A 436 41.90 -5.77 14.50
CA SER A 436 42.02 -5.05 15.79
C SER A 436 40.73 -4.30 16.18
N PRO A 437 40.45 -4.09 17.48
CA PRO A 437 39.10 -4.04 18.05
C PRO A 437 38.68 -2.67 18.61
N PHE A 438 37.38 -2.49 18.87
CA PHE A 438 36.92 -1.72 20.03
C PHE A 438 35.67 -2.36 20.64
N LEU A 439 35.86 -2.97 21.81
CA LEU A 439 34.83 -3.39 22.75
C LEU A 439 34.64 -2.28 23.79
N ARG A 440 33.38 -1.93 24.10
CA ARG A 440 33.01 -1.58 25.47
C ARG A 440 31.56 -2.00 25.75
N ALA A 441 31.45 -3.08 26.51
CA ALA A 441 30.26 -3.48 27.23
C ALA A 441 30.02 -2.54 28.43
N ARG A 442 28.75 -2.33 28.78
CA ARG A 442 28.31 -2.12 30.16
C ARG A 442 27.05 -2.96 30.41
N LYS A 443 27.15 -3.85 31.40
CA LYS A 443 26.09 -4.66 32.00
C LYS A 443 25.51 -3.93 33.22
N SER A 444 24.24 -4.27 33.51
CA SER A 444 23.53 -4.19 34.81
C SER A 444 23.14 -2.78 35.31
N GLN A 445 22.00 -2.55 35.98
CA GLN A 445 21.35 -3.35 37.03
C GLN A 445 19.81 -3.24 37.05
N PHE A 446 19.22 -4.30 37.59
CA PHE A 446 17.85 -4.42 38.11
C PHE A 446 17.69 -3.77 39.49
N SER A 447 16.54 -3.13 39.71
CA SER A 447 15.81 -2.97 40.98
C SER A 447 14.42 -2.41 40.61
N GLY A 448 13.25 -2.97 40.92
CA GLY A 448 12.86 -3.81 42.04
C GLY A 448 12.14 -2.98 43.09
N THR A 449 10.86 -2.61 42.87
CA THR A 449 9.88 -2.34 43.94
C THR A 449 8.46 -2.59 43.44
N SER A 450 7.81 -3.54 44.09
CA SER A 450 6.39 -3.89 44.05
C SER A 450 5.55 -2.92 44.89
N THR A 451 4.34 -2.64 44.44
CA THR A 451 3.17 -2.45 45.32
C THR A 451 1.92 -2.87 44.56
N GLU A 452 1.28 -3.95 45.03
CA GLU A 452 -0.08 -4.34 44.72
C GLU A 452 -1.07 -3.33 45.32
N HIS A 453 -2.18 -3.05 44.63
CA HIS A 453 -3.52 -3.07 45.25
C HIS A 453 -4.64 -3.09 44.20
N SER A 454 -5.44 -4.16 44.29
CA SER A 454 -6.91 -4.24 44.20
C SER A 454 -7.67 -3.49 43.10
N GLY A 455 -8.46 -4.24 42.31
CA GLY A 455 -9.55 -3.64 41.53
C GLY A 455 -10.21 -4.53 40.48
N LYS A 456 -10.44 -5.82 40.75
CA LYS A 456 -11.34 -6.65 39.94
C LYS A 456 -12.78 -6.27 40.26
N GLY A 457 -13.50 -5.74 39.27
CA GLY A 457 -14.96 -5.65 39.29
C GLY A 457 -15.51 -4.29 38.86
N ALA A 458 -15.69 -4.08 37.54
CA ALA A 458 -16.70 -3.21 36.92
C ALA A 458 -16.46 -3.00 35.41
N ILE A 459 -16.36 -4.07 34.60
CA ILE A 459 -16.43 -3.93 33.13
C ILE A 459 -17.32 -5.04 32.56
N GLU A 460 -18.55 -5.11 33.05
CA GLU A 460 -19.57 -6.02 32.48
C GLU A 460 -20.98 -5.40 32.42
N LYS A 461 -21.11 -4.08 32.58
CA LYS A 461 -22.41 -3.39 32.55
C LYS A 461 -22.37 -2.00 31.89
N VAL A 462 -21.94 -1.93 30.62
CA VAL A 462 -22.24 -0.77 29.74
C VAL A 462 -22.68 -1.21 28.32
N TRP A 463 -22.86 -2.52 28.09
CA TRP A 463 -23.53 -3.04 26.90
C TRP A 463 -25.03 -3.16 27.15
N LYS A 464 -25.73 -2.01 27.13
CA LYS A 464 -27.18 -1.83 26.92
C LYS A 464 -27.62 -0.48 27.48
N LYS A 465 -27.53 0.57 26.66
CA LYS A 465 -28.46 1.72 26.63
C LYS A 465 -27.86 2.83 25.76
N ASN A 466 -28.46 3.05 24.60
CA ASN A 466 -28.75 4.35 23.98
C ASN A 466 -28.82 4.20 22.45
N TRP A 467 -29.93 3.64 21.99
CA TRP A 467 -30.50 3.96 20.69
C TRP A 467 -31.72 4.83 20.94
N ASN A 468 -31.59 6.14 20.65
CA ASN A 468 -32.58 6.90 19.88
C ASN A 468 -32.18 8.38 19.74
N VAL A 469 -32.71 8.96 18.66
CA VAL A 469 -32.73 10.38 18.25
C VAL A 469 -31.42 10.86 17.60
N GLY A 470 -31.40 11.45 16.40
CA GLY A 470 -32.46 11.88 15.51
C GLY A 470 -31.88 12.43 14.19
N SER A 471 -32.78 12.67 13.25
CA SER A 471 -32.59 13.36 11.98
C SER A 471 -31.71 14.61 12.06
N VAL A 472 -30.77 14.77 11.12
CA VAL A 472 -30.27 16.09 10.72
C VAL A 472 -30.33 16.19 9.20
N GLN A 473 -31.06 17.21 8.77
CA GLN A 473 -31.50 17.50 7.42
C GLN A 473 -30.38 18.04 6.54
N PHE A 474 -30.58 17.83 5.23
CA PHE A 474 -30.01 18.57 4.12
C PHE A 474 -30.11 20.09 4.33
N ALA A 475 -28.98 20.76 4.48
CA ALA A 475 -28.81 22.18 4.17
C ALA A 475 -27.32 22.50 4.16
N ASP A 476 -26.64 22.40 3.00
CA ASP A 476 -25.30 23.02 2.84
C ASP A 476 -24.81 23.16 1.38
N PHE A 477 -25.73 23.19 0.40
CA PHE A 477 -25.34 23.32 -1.01
C PHE A 477 -25.28 24.79 -1.50
N GLU A 478 -25.76 25.77 -0.73
CA GLU A 478 -25.77 27.19 -1.14
C GLU A 478 -24.66 28.06 -0.54
N ILE A 479 -23.98 27.62 0.53
CA ILE A 479 -22.89 28.38 1.16
C ILE A 479 -21.56 28.17 0.41
N THR A 480 -21.37 27.00 -0.21
CA THR A 480 -20.15 26.63 -0.94
C THR A 480 -19.92 27.48 -2.20
N SER A 481 -20.99 27.93 -2.86
CA SER A 481 -20.93 28.73 -4.10
C SER A 481 -20.58 30.20 -3.87
N ARG A 482 -20.86 30.75 -2.68
CA ARG A 482 -20.52 32.16 -2.33
C ARG A 482 -19.09 32.33 -1.81
N ILE A 483 -18.51 31.27 -1.27
CA ILE A 483 -17.09 31.21 -0.85
C ILE A 483 -16.15 31.23 -2.07
N TYR A 484 -16.60 30.68 -3.20
CA TYR A 484 -15.84 30.60 -4.45
C TYR A 484 -15.51 31.97 -5.07
N LEU A 485 -16.45 32.91 -5.05
CA LEU A 485 -16.26 34.26 -5.61
C LEU A 485 -15.28 35.11 -4.80
N LEU A 486 -15.20 34.93 -3.48
CA LEU A 486 -14.30 35.69 -2.61
C LEU A 486 -12.82 35.32 -2.78
N ILE A 487 -12.52 34.06 -3.12
CA ILE A 487 -11.15 33.58 -3.34
C ILE A 487 -10.65 33.96 -4.73
N GLU A 488 -11.50 33.94 -5.77
CA GLU A 488 -11.16 34.49 -7.09
C GLU A 488 -10.95 36.02 -7.04
N PHE A 489 -11.77 36.75 -6.26
CA PHE A 489 -11.67 38.20 -6.14
C PHE A 489 -10.39 38.66 -5.42
N ALA A 490 -9.96 37.92 -4.39
CA ALA A 490 -8.70 38.17 -3.68
C ALA A 490 -7.46 37.90 -4.54
N CYS A 491 -7.58 37.10 -5.61
CA CYS A 491 -6.46 36.77 -6.50
C CYS A 491 -6.32 37.69 -7.73
N ARG A 492 -7.31 38.54 -8.04
CA ARG A 492 -7.31 39.37 -9.26
C ARG A 492 -6.99 40.86 -9.08
N ASN A 493 -6.99 41.42 -7.87
CA ASN A 493 -6.81 42.87 -7.70
C ASN A 493 -5.51 43.23 -6.96
N HIS A 494 -4.44 43.41 -7.74
CA HIS A 494 -3.39 44.39 -7.47
C HIS A 494 -2.63 44.67 -8.78
N GLN A 495 -3.04 45.72 -9.48
CA GLN A 495 -2.15 46.51 -10.34
C GLN A 495 -2.26 47.99 -9.92
N PRO A 496 -1.14 48.71 -9.79
CA PRO A 496 -1.17 50.16 -9.64
C PRO A 496 -1.31 50.86 -11.00
N SER A 497 -1.82 52.07 -10.89
CA SER A 497 -2.28 53.06 -11.88
C SER A 497 -1.22 53.64 -12.85
N SER A 498 -1.61 53.67 -14.14
CA SER A 498 -1.52 54.77 -15.16
C SER A 498 -0.14 55.36 -15.58
N PRO A 499 -0.04 56.24 -16.63
CA PRO A 499 -0.87 56.49 -17.84
C PRO A 499 -0.06 56.59 -19.17
N LEU A 500 -0.72 56.62 -20.33
CA LEU A 500 -0.55 57.60 -21.45
C LEU A 500 -1.04 57.08 -22.81
N GLY A 501 -2.14 57.66 -23.30
CA GLY A 501 -2.21 58.39 -24.59
C GLY A 501 -2.24 57.66 -25.94
N PRO A 502 -2.83 58.27 -27.00
CA PRO A 502 -3.70 57.56 -27.96
C PRO A 502 -3.32 57.74 -29.45
N SER A 503 -3.87 56.90 -30.34
CA SER A 503 -4.30 57.20 -31.75
C SER A 503 -4.60 55.86 -32.47
N SER A 504 -5.38 55.71 -33.55
CA SER A 504 -6.47 56.45 -34.20
C SER A 504 -6.99 55.56 -35.36
N LYS A 505 -8.25 55.76 -35.77
CA LYS A 505 -8.81 55.63 -37.16
C LYS A 505 -8.96 54.21 -37.78
N ARG A 506 -10.22 53.79 -38.08
CA ARG A 506 -10.97 53.82 -39.40
C ARG A 506 -10.53 52.69 -40.37
N GLN A 507 -11.35 52.04 -41.22
CA GLN A 507 -12.78 51.96 -41.56
C GLN A 507 -12.92 50.96 -42.76
N LYS A 508 -14.13 50.45 -43.02
CA LYS A 508 -14.70 49.81 -44.26
C LYS A 508 -14.38 48.31 -44.50
N LEU A 509 -15.35 47.38 -44.67
CA LEU A 509 -16.58 47.20 -45.51
C LEU A 509 -16.32 46.84 -46.99
N THR A 510 -16.80 45.64 -47.39
CA THR A 510 -17.56 45.20 -48.59
C THR A 510 -17.61 43.66 -48.56
N GLU A 511 -18.73 42.92 -48.39
CA GLU A 511 -19.95 42.68 -49.19
C GLU A 511 -19.81 41.85 -50.49
N GLY A 512 -20.76 40.90 -50.66
CA GLY A 512 -21.00 40.02 -51.82
C GLY A 512 -21.25 38.54 -51.39
N GLU A 513 -22.44 38.13 -50.92
CA GLU A 513 -23.61 37.61 -51.70
C GLU A 513 -23.27 36.43 -52.64
N ALA A 514 -24.03 35.33 -52.80
CA ALA A 514 -25.30 34.83 -52.27
C ALA A 514 -25.47 33.34 -52.66
N SER A 515 -26.26 32.56 -51.91
CA SER A 515 -27.35 31.68 -52.40
C SER A 515 -27.80 30.65 -51.33
N THR A 516 -29.00 30.90 -50.81
CA THR A 516 -29.95 29.99 -50.14
C THR A 516 -30.80 29.28 -51.24
N PRO A 517 -31.79 28.37 -51.00
CA PRO A 517 -32.60 28.27 -49.78
C PRO A 517 -33.33 26.93 -49.40
N PHE A 518 -34.08 27.01 -48.29
CA PHE A 518 -35.34 26.33 -47.92
C PHE A 518 -35.38 24.85 -47.39
N GLN A 519 -35.48 24.75 -46.05
CA GLN A 519 -36.47 24.08 -45.14
C GLN A 519 -37.57 23.12 -45.69
N PRO A 520 -38.33 22.31 -44.87
CA PRO A 520 -38.64 22.42 -43.41
C PRO A 520 -38.76 21.10 -42.58
N ALA A 521 -39.11 21.32 -41.30
CA ALA A 521 -39.33 20.43 -40.15
C ALA A 521 -40.36 19.28 -40.27
N GLN A 522 -40.22 18.28 -39.39
CA GLN A 522 -41.35 17.53 -38.80
C GLN A 522 -41.13 17.12 -37.33
N LEU A 523 -42.24 17.16 -36.60
CA LEU A 523 -42.52 16.94 -35.18
C LEU A 523 -42.72 15.45 -34.81
N TYR A 524 -42.94 15.20 -33.51
CA TYR A 524 -43.50 14.02 -32.79
C TYR A 524 -42.49 13.03 -32.18
N ARG A 525 -42.67 12.44 -30.98
CA ARG A 525 -43.51 12.67 -29.79
C ARG A 525 -42.89 11.84 -28.64
N LYS A 526 -43.16 12.25 -27.41
CA LYS A 526 -42.90 11.52 -26.15
C LYS A 526 -43.56 10.14 -26.13
N GLU A 527 -42.92 9.17 -25.45
CA GLU A 527 -43.63 8.21 -24.60
C GLU A 527 -42.80 7.83 -23.36
N LYS A 528 -43.47 7.87 -22.21
CA LYS A 528 -43.02 7.43 -20.88
C LYS A 528 -43.36 5.95 -20.75
N TYR A 529 -42.51 5.16 -20.11
CA TYR A 529 -42.97 4.05 -19.27
C TYR A 529 -42.16 3.96 -17.98
N ASN A 530 -42.92 3.82 -16.89
CA ASN A 530 -42.46 3.55 -15.53
C ASN A 530 -41.90 2.12 -15.44
N PHE A 531 -40.81 1.92 -14.70
CA PHE A 531 -40.72 1.04 -13.53
C PHE A 531 -39.44 1.36 -12.73
#